data_AF-A0A1H7A886-F1
#
_entry.id   AF-A0A1H7A886-F1
#
_cell.length_a   1.000
_cell.length_b   1.000
_cell.length_c   1.000
_cell.angle_alpha   90.00
_cell.angle_beta   90.00
_cell.angle_gamma   90.00
#
_symmetry.space_group_name_H-M   'P 1'
#
loop_
_entity.id
_entity.type
_entity.pdbx_description
1 polymer ?
#
loop_
_entity_poly.entity_id
_entity_poly.type
_entity_poly.pdbx_seq_one_letter_code
_entity_poly.pdbx_strand_id
1 'polypeptide(L)'
;MTPKELLEAAARLPTVASLDEELSLIRGIRALDLADIAKDLASFTSLIELVQTSHADNGIFEMGEAEEAQAVDFFQWLKSLEQKLGMPLTPYADGLDLTRAELAKRMPR
;
A
#
# COMPACT_ATOMS: atom_id res chain seq x y z
N MET A 1 -8.07 13.85 -9.05
CA MET A 1 -7.69 12.50 -9.49
C MET A 1 -8.52 11.54 -8.67
N THR A 2 -9.26 10.65 -9.32
CA THR A 2 -10.11 9.64 -8.69
C THR A 2 -9.36 8.32 -8.51
N PRO A 3 -9.84 7.38 -7.67
CA PRO A 3 -9.24 6.04 -7.56
C PRO A 3 -9.09 5.35 -8.92
N LYS A 4 -10.11 5.43 -9.78
CA LYS A 4 -10.09 4.84 -11.12
C LYS A 4 -9.03 5.45 -12.02
N GLU A 5 -8.93 6.77 -12.07
CA GLU A 5 -7.90 7.45 -12.88
C GLU A 5 -6.49 7.10 -12.44
N LEU A 6 -6.27 6.98 -11.12
CA LEU A 6 -4.99 6.54 -10.59
C LEU A 6 -4.72 5.07 -10.93
N LEU A 7 -5.71 4.20 -10.85
CA LEU A 7 -5.59 2.78 -11.21
C LEU A 7 -5.24 2.60 -12.69
N GLU A 8 -5.87 3.36 -13.58
CA GLU A 8 -5.56 3.36 -15.02
C GLU A 8 -4.13 3.86 -15.29
N ALA A 9 -3.63 4.81 -14.51
CA ALA A 9 -2.24 5.24 -14.58
C ALA A 9 -1.28 4.17 -14.05
N ALA A 10 -1.63 3.52 -12.94
CA ALA A 10 -0.85 2.46 -12.30
C ALA A 10 -0.81 1.17 -13.12
N ALA A 11 -1.83 0.89 -13.97
CA ALA A 11 -1.86 -0.27 -14.86
C ALA A 11 -0.73 -0.30 -15.91
N ARG A 12 0.02 0.80 -16.05
CA ARG A 12 1.21 0.89 -16.91
C ARG A 12 2.50 0.48 -16.20
N LEU A 13 2.46 0.34 -14.87
CA LEU A 13 3.59 -0.14 -14.09
C LEU A 13 3.74 -1.66 -14.27
N PRO A 14 4.97 -2.19 -14.16
CA PRO A 14 5.16 -3.62 -14.07
C PRO A 14 4.46 -4.18 -12.82
N THR A 15 4.07 -5.46 -12.86
CA THR A 15 3.43 -6.15 -11.72
C THR A 15 4.27 -6.09 -10.46
N VAL A 16 5.60 -6.18 -10.61
CA VAL A 16 6.59 -5.90 -9.57
C VAL A 16 7.22 -4.56 -9.92
N ALA A 17 6.78 -3.50 -9.25
CA ALA A 17 7.28 -2.15 -9.45
C ALA A 17 8.62 -1.97 -8.74
N SER A 18 9.49 -1.10 -9.22
CA SER A 18 10.65 -0.68 -8.42
C SER A 18 10.19 0.00 -7.12
N LEU A 19 11.05 0.01 -6.10
CA LEU A 19 10.74 0.66 -4.82
C LEU A 19 10.31 2.13 -4.99
N ASP A 20 10.94 2.87 -5.90
CA ASP A 20 10.58 4.26 -6.20
C ASP A 20 9.16 4.38 -6.82
N GLU A 21 8.79 3.44 -7.68
CA GLU A 21 7.46 3.38 -8.30
C GLU A 21 6.40 2.99 -7.26
N GLU A 22 6.68 2.02 -6.39
CA GLU A 22 5.81 1.62 -5.29
C GLU A 22 5.56 2.78 -4.31
N LEU A 23 6.61 3.46 -3.85
CA LEU A 23 6.48 4.63 -2.98
C LEU A 23 5.74 5.78 -3.66
N SER A 24 5.90 5.94 -4.98
CA SER A 24 5.15 6.93 -5.76
C SER A 24 3.67 6.57 -5.86
N LEU A 25 3.35 5.29 -6.00
CA LEU A 25 1.97 4.79 -5.97
C LEU A 25 1.34 5.02 -4.59
N ILE A 26 2.04 4.71 -3.49
CA ILE A 26 1.58 5.00 -2.12
C ILE A 26 1.27 6.49 -1.95
N ARG A 27 2.16 7.38 -2.41
CA ARG A 27 1.93 8.84 -2.38
C ARG A 27 0.70 9.24 -3.19
N GLY A 28 0.51 8.66 -4.36
CA GLY A 28 -0.68 8.87 -5.20
C GLY A 28 -1.96 8.46 -4.49
N ILE A 29 -1.98 7.27 -3.88
CA ILE A 29 -3.14 6.75 -3.14
C ILE A 29 -3.47 7.67 -1.96
N ARG A 30 -2.46 8.12 -1.20
CA ARG A 30 -2.65 9.03 -0.06
C ARG A 30 -3.16 10.41 -0.44
N ALA A 31 -2.99 10.83 -1.69
CA ALA A 31 -3.46 12.11 -2.20
C ALA A 31 -4.91 12.07 -2.70
N LEU A 32 -5.55 10.89 -2.73
CA LEU A 32 -6.95 10.76 -3.14
C LEU A 32 -7.89 11.38 -2.09
N ASP A 33 -8.95 12.03 -2.57
CA ASP A 33 -9.98 12.58 -1.71
C ASP A 33 -10.85 11.46 -1.13
N LEU A 34 -11.21 11.58 0.16
CA LEU A 34 -11.99 10.56 0.86
C LEU A 34 -13.39 10.37 0.24
N ALA A 35 -14.03 11.44 -0.24
CA ALA A 35 -15.33 11.34 -0.88
C ALA A 35 -15.25 10.63 -2.23
N ASP A 36 -14.12 10.72 -2.93
CA ASP A 36 -13.91 10.00 -4.18
C ASP A 36 -13.51 8.54 -3.95
N ILE A 37 -12.74 8.25 -2.90
CA ILE A 37 -12.49 6.88 -2.41
C ILE A 37 -13.82 6.19 -2.09
N ALA A 38 -14.69 6.85 -1.32
CA ALA A 38 -15.98 6.28 -0.92
C ALA A 38 -16.93 5.99 -2.09
N LYS A 39 -16.78 6.68 -3.23
CA LYS A 39 -17.57 6.44 -4.44
C LYS A 39 -17.06 5.25 -5.26
N ASP A 40 -15.79 4.89 -5.12
CA ASP A 40 -15.17 3.82 -5.90
C ASP A 40 -14.17 3.03 -5.06
N LEU A 41 -14.74 2.30 -4.10
CA LEU A 41 -13.98 1.42 -3.21
C LEU A 41 -13.30 0.28 -3.96
N ALA A 42 -13.87 -0.19 -5.07
CA ALA A 42 -13.30 -1.28 -5.85
C ALA A 42 -11.95 -0.89 -6.49
N SER A 43 -11.90 0.26 -7.17
CA SER A 43 -10.63 0.75 -7.71
C SER A 43 -9.63 1.07 -6.61
N PHE A 44 -10.11 1.59 -5.48
CA PHE A 44 -9.26 1.86 -4.32
C PHE A 44 -8.64 0.59 -3.73
N THR A 45 -9.41 -0.49 -3.54
CA THR A 45 -8.86 -1.76 -3.04
C THR A 45 -7.87 -2.37 -4.02
N SER A 46 -8.12 -2.29 -5.34
CA SER A 46 -7.17 -2.78 -6.34
C SER A 46 -5.85 -2.00 -6.34
N LEU A 47 -5.88 -0.70 -6.06
CA LEU A 47 -4.65 0.09 -5.87
C LEU A 47 -3.84 -0.40 -4.66
N ILE A 48 -4.50 -0.74 -3.56
CA ILE A 48 -3.83 -1.28 -2.36
C ILE A 48 -3.21 -2.64 -2.68
N GLU A 49 -3.94 -3.51 -3.38
CA GLU A 49 -3.44 -4.83 -3.79
C GLU A 49 -2.22 -4.74 -4.72
N LEU A 50 -2.17 -3.74 -5.61
CA LEU A 50 -0.99 -3.50 -6.44
C LEU A 50 0.24 -3.12 -5.60
N VAL A 51 0.07 -2.24 -4.62
CA VAL A 51 1.16 -1.91 -3.66
C VAL A 51 1.57 -3.17 -2.90
N GLN A 52 0.62 -3.94 -2.39
CA GLN A 52 0.89 -5.14 -1.61
C GLN A 52 1.63 -6.20 -2.43
N THR A 53 1.21 -6.44 -3.67
CA THR A 53 1.85 -7.40 -4.58
C THR A 53 3.29 -6.98 -4.87
N SER A 54 3.50 -5.72 -5.23
CA SER A 54 4.83 -5.16 -5.45
C SER A 54 5.72 -5.28 -4.20
N HIS A 55 5.17 -4.96 -3.02
CA HIS A 55 5.90 -4.97 -1.76
C HIS A 55 6.32 -6.38 -1.32
N ALA A 56 5.46 -7.36 -1.53
CA ALA A 56 5.74 -8.76 -1.23
C ALA A 56 6.90 -9.31 -2.07
N ASP A 57 7.02 -8.85 -3.33
CA ASP A 57 8.08 -9.26 -4.26
C ASP A 57 9.39 -8.47 -4.08
N ASN A 58 9.32 -7.13 -3.91
CA ASN A 58 10.49 -6.28 -3.63
C ASN A 58 11.17 -6.68 -2.30
N GLY A 59 10.36 -7.18 -1.36
CA GLY A 59 10.84 -7.75 -0.12
C GLY A 59 11.35 -6.71 0.89
N ILE A 60 11.05 -6.96 2.16
CA ILE A 60 11.51 -6.16 3.31
C ILE A 60 13.06 -6.14 3.45
N PHE A 61 13.77 -6.98 2.70
CA PHE A 61 15.22 -7.01 2.67
C PHE A 61 15.84 -5.93 1.78
N GLU A 62 15.13 -5.45 0.74
CA GLU A 62 15.62 -4.39 -0.14
C GLU A 62 15.32 -2.98 0.39
N MET A 63 14.39 -2.86 1.34
CA MET A 63 14.05 -1.59 1.99
C MET A 63 15.05 -1.18 3.08
N GLY A 64 15.37 0.11 3.12
CA GLY A 64 15.99 0.76 4.27
C GLY A 64 14.94 1.13 5.32
N GLU A 65 15.39 1.68 6.45
CA GLU A 65 14.50 2.08 7.56
C GLU A 65 13.48 3.15 7.15
N ALA A 66 13.84 4.04 6.21
CA ALA A 66 12.96 5.12 5.77
C ALA A 66 11.83 4.64 4.85
N GLU A 67 12.09 3.63 4.04
CA GLU A 67 11.09 3.03 3.15
C GLU A 67 10.15 2.11 3.93
N GLU A 68 10.69 1.35 4.89
CA GLU A 68 9.90 0.59 5.84
C GLU A 68 8.91 1.48 6.62
N ALA A 69 9.38 2.62 7.14
CA ALA A 69 8.51 3.56 7.84
C ALA A 69 7.35 4.08 6.96
N GLN A 70 7.60 4.31 5.67
CA GLN A 70 6.56 4.74 4.73
C GLN A 70 5.49 3.67 4.48
N ALA A 71 5.89 2.40 4.38
CA ALA A 71 4.96 1.28 4.23
C ALA A 71 4.09 1.10 5.49
N VAL A 72 4.71 1.14 6.67
CA VAL A 72 4.00 1.05 7.95
C VAL A 72 3.05 2.22 8.16
N ASP A 73 3.49 3.44 7.87
CA ASP A 73 2.64 4.64 7.95
C ASP A 73 1.45 4.56 6.99
N PHE A 74 1.66 4.01 5.80
CA PHE A 74 0.59 3.76 4.84
C PHE A 74 -0.44 2.75 5.37
N PHE A 75 0.02 1.64 5.95
CA PHE A 75 -0.87 0.67 6.60
C PHE A 75 -1.69 1.27 7.74
N GLN A 76 -1.07 2.07 8.62
CA GLN A 76 -1.78 2.75 9.71
C GLN A 76 -2.81 3.76 9.18
N TRP A 77 -2.47 4.47 8.09
CA TRP A 77 -3.42 5.35 7.41
C TRP A 77 -4.63 4.56 6.90
N LEU A 78 -4.44 3.40 6.25
CA LEU A 78 -5.54 2.53 5.81
C LEU A 78 -6.44 2.10 6.97
N LYS A 79 -5.87 1.69 8.11
CA LYS A 79 -6.66 1.36 9.33
C LYS A 79 -7.52 2.53 9.79
N SER A 80 -7.00 3.75 9.73
CA SER A 80 -7.76 4.95 10.12
C SER A 80 -8.95 5.25 9.19
N LEU A 81 -8.93 4.72 7.96
CA LEU A 81 -9.99 4.89 6.99
C LEU A 81 -11.09 3.83 7.10
N GLU A 82 -10.81 2.65 7.66
CA GLU A 82 -11.78 1.54 7.75
C GLU A 82 -13.10 1.97 8.40
N GLN A 83 -13.03 2.72 9.51
CA GLN A 83 -14.22 3.26 10.18
C GLN A 83 -14.96 4.31 9.35
N LYS A 84 -14.23 5.12 8.57
CA LYS A 84 -14.82 6.20 7.75
C LYS A 84 -15.50 5.65 6.50
N LEU A 85 -14.96 4.58 5.95
CA LEU A 85 -15.46 3.92 4.73
C LEU A 85 -16.43 2.78 5.03
N GLY A 86 -16.53 2.36 6.30
CA GLY A 86 -17.42 1.28 6.72
C GLY A 86 -17.04 -0.08 6.17
N MET A 87 -15.77 -0.29 5.80
CA MET A 87 -15.26 -1.55 5.27
C MET A 87 -13.85 -1.87 5.78
N PRO A 88 -13.49 -3.16 5.93
CA PRO A 88 -12.13 -3.55 6.23
C PRO A 88 -11.22 -3.31 5.01
N LEU A 89 -10.07 -2.69 5.23
CA LEU A 89 -9.03 -2.43 4.21
C LEU A 89 -7.76 -3.21 4.49
N THR A 90 -7.50 -3.51 5.76
CA THR A 90 -6.35 -4.29 6.21
C THR A 90 -6.14 -5.62 5.49
N PRO A 91 -7.17 -6.39 5.07
CA PRO A 91 -6.96 -7.63 4.32
C PRO A 91 -6.29 -7.44 2.94
N TYR A 92 -6.37 -6.24 2.36
CA TYR A 92 -5.75 -5.92 1.06
C TYR A 92 -4.29 -5.46 1.19
N ALA A 93 -3.85 -5.16 2.41
CA ALA A 93 -2.55 -4.54 2.72
C ALA A 93 -1.66 -5.45 3.55
N ASP A 94 -1.85 -6.77 3.47
CA ASP A 94 -1.12 -7.75 4.27
C ASP A 94 0.39 -7.66 4.02
N GLY A 95 1.17 -7.67 5.10
CA GLY A 95 2.61 -7.57 5.06
C GLY A 95 3.17 -6.14 5.00
N LEU A 96 2.37 -5.11 4.73
CA LEU A 96 2.83 -3.71 4.74
C LEU A 96 3.13 -3.17 6.14
N ASP A 97 2.68 -3.87 7.19
CA ASP A 97 2.95 -3.54 8.59
C ASP A 97 4.19 -4.24 9.16
N LEU A 98 4.83 -5.11 8.37
CA LEU A 98 5.97 -5.89 8.80
C LEU A 98 7.25 -5.05 8.76
N THR A 99 7.91 -4.97 9.91
CA THR A 99 9.21 -4.33 10.04
C THR A 99 10.33 -5.36 9.93
N ARG A 100 11.54 -4.95 9.54
CA ARG A 100 12.74 -5.80 9.60
C ARG A 100 12.96 -6.37 10.99
N ALA A 101 12.73 -5.56 12.02
CA ALA A 101 12.86 -5.98 13.41
C ALA A 101 11.85 -7.07 13.79
N GLU A 102 10.62 -6.98 13.29
CA GLU A 102 9.58 -7.98 13.54
C GLU A 102 9.84 -9.29 12.78
N LEU A 103 10.30 -9.20 11.53
CA LEU A 103 10.75 -10.36 10.76
C LEU A 103 11.93 -11.09 11.41
N ALA A 104 12.92 -10.33 11.90
CA ALA A 104 14.08 -10.90 12.59
C ALA A 104 13.70 -11.68 13.86
N LYS A 105 12.62 -11.28 14.56
CA LYS A 105 12.08 -12.04 15.70
C LYS A 105 11.35 -13.32 15.28
N ARG A 106 10.70 -13.30 14.11
CA ARG A 106 9.92 -14.44 13.57
C ARG A 106 10.78 -15.49 12.90
N MET A 107 11.96 -15.12 12.40
CA MET A 107 12.95 -16.01 11.81
C MET A 107 14.29 -15.91 12.55
N PRO A 108 14.36 -16.36 13.82
CA PRO A 108 15.64 -16.44 14.52
C PRO A 108 16.52 -17.45 13.76
N ARG A 109 17.75 -17.03 13.43
CA ARG A 109 18.76 -17.90 12.81
C ARG A 109 19.17 -19.04 13.75
#